data_AF-A0A1H3UDN3-F1
#
_entry.id   AF-A0A1H3UDN3-F1
#
_cell.length_a   1.000
_cell.length_b   1.000
_cell.length_c   1.000
_cell.angle_alpha   90.00
_cell.angle_beta   90.00
_cell.angle_gamma   90.00
#
_symmetry.space_group_name_H-M   'P 1'
#
loop_
_entity.id
_entity.type
_entity.pdbx_description
1 polymer ?
#
loop_
_entity_poly.entity_id
_entity_poly.type
_entity_poly.pdbx_seq_one_letter_code
_entity_poly.pdbx_strand_id
1 'polypeptide(L)'
;MPDIGTDIDGLIAMVQDAPNEGAARVISGRMWEFWAKAPDARAQSLLDDGMARRSSFDLAGAIAAFDLLIEYCPDYAEGYNQRAFANFIREDFAAALPDLDRAIELQPRHIPAMAGKGLTLIQMGRIRDGQVEIRRAVALNPWLSERFYLTLEPESTDL
;
A
#
# COMPACT_ATOMS: atom_id res chain seq x y z
N MET A 1 29.86 -0.89 1.51
CA MET A 1 28.75 -0.13 0.89
C MET A 1 27.46 -0.66 1.46
N PRO A 2 26.48 0.18 1.84
CA PRO A 2 25.14 -0.28 2.15
C PRO A 2 24.59 -1.04 0.95
N ASP A 3 23.89 -2.14 1.19
CA ASP A 3 23.23 -2.91 0.13
C ASP A 3 21.95 -2.17 -0.28
N ILE A 4 22.12 -1.14 -1.12
CA ILE A 4 21.04 -0.31 -1.68
C ILE A 4 19.99 -1.17 -2.41
N GLY A 5 20.26 -2.47 -2.67
CA GLY A 5 19.34 -3.39 -3.30
C GLY A 5 18.39 -4.14 -2.37
N THR A 6 18.52 -4.08 -1.05
CA THR A 6 17.71 -4.94 -0.15
C THR A 6 16.87 -4.20 0.87
N ASP A 7 17.07 -2.90 1.06
CA ASP A 7 16.19 -2.06 1.86
C ASP A 7 15.19 -1.27 1.01
N ILE A 8 14.13 -0.77 1.65
CA ILE A 8 13.07 -0.05 0.95
C ILE A 8 13.55 1.31 0.40
N ASP A 9 14.55 1.92 1.03
CA ASP A 9 15.07 3.23 0.66
C ASP A 9 15.79 3.18 -0.69
N GLY A 10 16.64 2.18 -0.85
CA GLY A 10 17.36 1.94 -2.08
C GLY A 10 16.45 1.42 -3.20
N LEU A 11 15.47 0.56 -2.90
CA LEU A 11 14.45 0.18 -3.88
C LEU A 11 13.62 1.38 -4.38
N ILE A 12 13.31 2.33 -3.49
CA ILE A 12 12.65 3.58 -3.88
C ILE A 12 13.54 4.43 -4.79
N ALA A 13 14.82 4.62 -4.44
CA ALA A 13 15.74 5.34 -5.31
C ALA A 13 15.83 4.68 -6.71
N MET A 14 15.91 3.35 -6.75
CA MET A 14 15.91 2.61 -8.02
C MET A 14 14.64 2.81 -8.84
N VAL A 15 13.45 2.78 -8.21
CA VAL A 15 12.17 2.92 -8.96
C VAL A 15 11.96 4.35 -9.46
N GLN A 16 12.46 5.35 -8.73
CA GLN A 16 12.45 6.75 -9.16
C GLN A 16 13.32 6.96 -10.40
N ASP A 17 14.48 6.31 -10.47
CA ASP A 17 15.43 6.39 -11.59
C ASP A 17 15.16 5.37 -12.71
N ALA A 18 14.09 4.57 -12.61
CA ALA A 18 13.81 3.53 -13.58
C ALA A 18 13.62 4.11 -15.00
N PRO A 19 14.28 3.58 -16.04
CA PRO A 19 14.27 4.17 -17.38
C PRO A 19 12.96 3.95 -18.15
N ASN A 20 12.13 3.01 -17.70
CA ASN A 20 10.85 2.67 -18.31
C ASN A 20 9.98 1.88 -17.32
N GLU A 21 8.71 1.71 -17.70
CA GLU A 21 7.71 1.01 -16.89
C GLU A 21 8.09 -0.45 -16.62
N GLY A 22 8.71 -1.13 -17.58
CA GLY A 22 9.17 -2.51 -17.41
C GLY A 22 10.20 -2.67 -16.29
N ALA A 23 11.21 -1.79 -16.28
CA ALA A 23 12.21 -1.74 -15.21
C ALA A 23 11.57 -1.39 -13.86
N ALA A 24 10.68 -0.39 -13.84
CA ALA A 24 9.97 0.02 -12.63
C ALA A 24 9.09 -1.11 -12.06
N ARG A 25 8.46 -1.92 -12.92
CA ARG A 25 7.65 -3.07 -12.50
C ARG A 25 8.49 -4.14 -11.81
N VAL A 26 9.68 -4.43 -12.34
CA VAL A 26 10.62 -5.38 -11.70
C VAL A 26 11.03 -4.88 -10.31
N ILE A 27 11.35 -3.59 -10.18
CA ILE A 27 11.73 -2.99 -8.89
C ILE A 27 10.55 -2.98 -7.93
N SER A 28 9.35 -2.61 -8.40
CA SER A 28 8.11 -2.63 -7.60
C SER A 28 7.79 -4.04 -7.09
N GLY A 29 8.11 -5.09 -7.85
CA GLY A 29 8.00 -6.47 -7.39
C GLY A 29 8.92 -6.78 -6.20
N ARG A 30 10.15 -6.26 -6.19
CA ARG A 30 11.06 -6.39 -5.05
C ARG A 30 10.61 -5.58 -3.84
N MET A 31 9.98 -4.43 -4.06
CA MET A 31 9.37 -3.64 -2.99
C MET A 31 8.20 -4.40 -2.36
N TRP A 32 7.39 -5.07 -3.18
CA TRP A 32 6.37 -5.99 -2.70
C TRP A 32 6.96 -7.11 -1.85
N GLU A 33 8.03 -7.77 -2.29
CA GLU A 33 8.72 -8.80 -1.49
C GLU A 33 9.18 -8.26 -0.12
N PHE A 34 9.62 -7.00 -0.05
CA PHE A 34 9.98 -6.35 1.20
C PHE A 34 8.76 -6.21 2.14
N TRP A 35 7.64 -5.68 1.66
CA TRP A 35 6.44 -5.47 2.49
C TRP A 35 5.72 -6.77 2.83
N ALA A 36 5.64 -7.71 1.89
CA ALA A 36 4.95 -8.99 2.04
C ALA A 36 5.73 -10.03 2.87
N LYS A 37 6.98 -9.74 3.22
CA LYS A 37 7.76 -10.57 4.13
C LYS A 37 7.34 -10.30 5.57
N ALA A 38 6.54 -11.20 6.13
CA ALA A 38 6.08 -11.09 7.50
C ALA A 38 7.20 -11.36 8.52
N PRO A 39 7.06 -10.91 9.79
CA PRO A 39 8.10 -11.06 10.82
C PRO A 39 8.46 -12.51 11.16
N ASP A 40 7.51 -13.44 11.02
CA ASP A 40 7.71 -14.86 11.27
C ASP A 40 6.82 -15.75 10.38
N ALA A 41 7.01 -17.07 10.46
CA ALA A 41 6.28 -18.04 9.65
C ALA A 41 4.77 -18.09 9.94
N ARG A 42 4.35 -17.79 11.18
CA ARG A 42 2.93 -17.79 11.54
C ARG A 42 2.23 -16.58 10.94
N ALA A 43 2.84 -15.40 11.06
CA ALA A 43 2.36 -14.19 10.41
C ALA A 43 2.33 -14.34 8.89
N GLN A 44 3.37 -14.94 8.31
CA GLN A 44 3.41 -15.24 6.87
C GLN A 44 2.26 -16.16 6.45
N SER A 45 2.02 -17.23 7.20
CA SER A 45 0.92 -18.16 6.89
C SER A 45 -0.45 -17.50 6.95
N LEU A 46 -0.68 -16.57 7.90
CA LEU A 46 -1.94 -15.83 8.00
C LEU A 46 -2.09 -14.81 6.86
N LEU A 47 -1.00 -14.13 6.49
CA LEU A 47 -0.95 -13.24 5.34
C LEU A 47 -1.29 -14.00 4.05
N ASP A 48 -0.66 -15.15 3.83
CA ASP A 48 -0.85 -15.98 2.64
C ASP A 48 -2.29 -16.53 2.55
N ASP A 49 -2.88 -16.98 3.67
CA ASP A 49 -4.29 -17.42 3.71
C ASP A 49 -5.24 -16.27 3.34
N GLY A 50 -5.07 -15.09 3.96
CA GLY A 50 -5.89 -13.93 3.66
C GLY A 50 -5.77 -13.48 2.20
N MET A 51 -4.56 -13.46 1.65
CA MET A 51 -4.34 -13.13 0.23
C MET A 51 -4.95 -14.16 -0.72
N ALA A 52 -4.87 -15.45 -0.40
CA ALA A 52 -5.45 -16.53 -1.20
C ALA A 52 -6.99 -16.44 -1.24
N ARG A 53 -7.61 -16.17 -0.09
CA ARG A 53 -9.06 -15.94 0.02
C ARG A 53 -9.50 -14.71 -0.74
N ARG A 54 -8.79 -13.58 -0.57
CA ARG A 54 -9.05 -12.33 -1.30
C ARG A 54 -8.97 -12.56 -2.81
N SER A 55 -7.97 -13.28 -3.27
CA SER A 55 -7.78 -13.60 -4.71
C SER A 55 -8.91 -14.48 -5.27
N SER A 56 -9.57 -15.26 -4.41
CA SER A 56 -10.73 -16.08 -4.76
C SER A 56 -12.07 -15.38 -4.54
N PHE A 57 -12.06 -14.06 -4.24
CA PHE A 57 -13.23 -13.26 -3.85
C PHE A 57 -13.97 -13.73 -2.59
N ASP A 58 -13.37 -14.59 -1.76
CA ASP A 58 -13.82 -14.84 -0.39
C ASP A 58 -13.39 -13.67 0.51
N LEU A 59 -14.03 -12.52 0.34
CA LEU A 59 -13.64 -11.28 1.04
C LEU A 59 -13.91 -11.37 2.55
N ALA A 60 -14.96 -12.07 2.96
CA ALA A 60 -15.27 -12.28 4.38
C ALA A 60 -14.21 -13.16 5.05
N GLY A 61 -13.83 -14.27 4.42
CA GLY A 61 -12.74 -15.10 4.92
C GLY A 61 -11.39 -14.39 4.89
N ALA A 62 -11.11 -13.58 3.87
CA ALA A 62 -9.89 -12.79 3.80
C ALA A 62 -9.79 -11.81 4.98
N ILE A 63 -10.87 -11.08 5.27
CA ILE A 63 -10.92 -10.16 6.42
C ILE A 63 -10.69 -10.92 7.73
N ALA A 64 -11.34 -12.07 7.93
CA ALA A 64 -11.14 -12.88 9.13
C ALA A 64 -9.68 -13.37 9.29
N ALA A 65 -9.02 -13.75 8.19
CA ALA A 65 -7.61 -14.12 8.22
C ALA A 65 -6.70 -12.92 8.55
N PHE A 66 -6.99 -11.74 7.99
CA PHE A 66 -6.24 -10.53 8.30
C PHE A 66 -6.52 -10.01 9.72
N ASP A 67 -7.72 -10.22 10.27
CA ASP A 67 -8.02 -9.93 11.68
C ASP A 67 -7.11 -10.75 12.60
N LEU A 68 -6.99 -12.05 12.34
CA LEU A 68 -6.06 -12.93 13.09
C LEU A 68 -4.61 -12.52 12.92
N LEU A 69 -4.21 -12.07 11.72
CA LEU A 69 -2.86 -11.56 11.47
C LEU A 69 -2.58 -10.29 12.29
N ILE A 70 -3.50 -9.33 12.28
CA ILE A 70 -3.37 -8.06 13.00
C ILE A 70 -3.37 -8.29 14.52
N GLU A 71 -4.20 -9.21 15.02
CA GLU A 71 -4.19 -9.59 16.43
C GLU A 71 -2.85 -10.23 16.84
N TYR A 72 -2.30 -11.09 15.99
CA TYR A 72 -1.03 -11.77 16.26
C TYR A 72 0.20 -10.86 16.09
N CYS A 73 0.19 -9.97 15.10
CA CYS A 73 1.29 -9.09 14.72
C CYS A 73 0.79 -7.65 14.51
N PRO A 74 0.46 -6.92 15.59
CA PRO A 74 -0.16 -5.59 15.49
C PRO A 74 0.74 -4.49 14.94
N ASP A 75 2.04 -4.75 14.80
CA ASP A 75 3.04 -3.83 14.25
C ASP A 75 3.43 -4.16 12.80
N TYR A 76 2.77 -5.13 12.17
CA TYR A 76 3.03 -5.49 10.78
C TYR A 76 2.11 -4.72 9.82
N ALA A 77 2.66 -3.66 9.21
CA ALA A 77 1.92 -2.72 8.36
C ALA A 77 1.14 -3.37 7.21
N GLU A 78 1.73 -4.36 6.52
CA GLU A 78 1.10 -5.01 5.37
C GLU A 78 -0.19 -5.75 5.76
N GLY A 79 -0.30 -6.26 7.00
CA GLY A 79 -1.54 -6.89 7.48
C GLY A 79 -2.74 -5.94 7.45
N TYR A 80 -2.55 -4.70 7.91
CA TYR A 80 -3.57 -3.65 7.82
C TYR A 80 -3.85 -3.25 6.36
N ASN A 81 -2.80 -3.06 5.55
CA ASN A 81 -2.95 -2.73 4.13
C ASN A 81 -3.82 -3.77 3.38
N GLN A 82 -3.62 -5.06 3.66
CA GLN A 82 -4.39 -6.13 3.03
C GLN A 82 -5.84 -6.20 3.49
N ARG A 83 -6.09 -6.00 4.80
CA ARG A 83 -7.47 -5.91 5.31
C ARG A 83 -8.19 -4.71 4.72
N ALA A 84 -7.51 -3.56 4.63
CA ALA A 84 -8.03 -2.39 3.95
C ALA A 84 -8.36 -2.68 2.49
N PHE A 85 -7.48 -3.39 1.77
CA PHE A 85 -7.73 -3.73 0.38
C PHE A 85 -8.93 -4.66 0.20
N ALA A 86 -9.11 -5.64 1.10
CA ALA A 86 -10.31 -6.48 1.10
C ALA A 86 -11.58 -5.65 1.36
N ASN A 87 -11.54 -4.70 2.29
CA ASN A 87 -12.64 -3.76 2.56
C ASN A 87 -12.92 -2.82 1.37
N PHE A 88 -11.88 -2.34 0.69
CA PHE A 88 -11.99 -1.54 -0.52
C PHE A 88 -12.70 -2.31 -1.65
N ILE A 89 -12.34 -3.58 -1.87
CA ILE A 89 -12.97 -4.42 -2.92
C ILE A 89 -14.46 -4.62 -2.67
N ARG A 90 -14.90 -4.71 -1.40
CA ARG A 90 -16.32 -4.78 -1.04
C ARG A 90 -17.00 -3.40 -0.88
N GLU A 91 -16.34 -2.33 -1.34
CA GLU A 91 -16.82 -0.93 -1.29
C GLU A 91 -17.05 -0.39 0.13
N ASP A 92 -16.48 -1.02 1.15
CA ASP A 92 -16.52 -0.56 2.54
C ASP A 92 -15.35 0.39 2.82
N PHE A 93 -15.38 1.55 2.16
CA PHE A 93 -14.31 2.54 2.21
C PHE A 93 -14.10 3.12 3.61
N ALA A 94 -15.17 3.21 4.40
CA ALA A 94 -15.12 3.67 5.79
C ALA A 94 -14.33 2.70 6.68
N ALA A 95 -14.47 1.38 6.46
CA ALA A 95 -13.67 0.37 7.16
C ALA A 95 -12.22 0.31 6.67
N ALA A 96 -11.96 0.58 5.38
CA ALA A 96 -10.61 0.54 4.82
C ALA A 96 -9.70 1.68 5.34
N LEU A 97 -10.25 2.89 5.52
CA LEU A 97 -9.47 4.08 5.85
C LEU A 97 -8.61 3.98 7.14
N PRO A 98 -9.14 3.55 8.31
CA PRO A 98 -8.34 3.46 9.52
C PRO A 98 -7.18 2.46 9.42
N ASP A 99 -7.35 1.38 8.64
CA ASP A 99 -6.29 0.41 8.40
C ASP A 99 -5.17 0.99 7.53
N LEU A 100 -5.52 1.78 6.52
CA LEU A 100 -4.54 2.46 5.68
C LEU A 100 -3.76 3.50 6.49
N ASP A 101 -4.44 4.24 7.35
CA ASP A 101 -3.79 5.17 8.28
C ASP A 101 -2.83 4.44 9.22
N ARG A 102 -3.24 3.30 9.79
CA ARG A 102 -2.39 2.50 10.67
C ARG A 102 -1.19 1.90 9.94
N ALA A 103 -1.36 1.42 8.71
CA ALA A 103 -0.26 0.91 7.89
C ALA A 103 0.79 2.02 7.59
N ILE A 104 0.33 3.25 7.30
CA ILE A 104 1.21 4.40 7.04
C ILE A 104 1.90 4.87 8.33
N GLU A 105 1.22 4.82 9.49
CA GLU A 105 1.82 5.15 10.78
C GLU A 105 2.96 4.18 11.12
N LEU A 106 2.71 2.87 10.97
CA LEU A 106 3.70 1.83 11.21
C LEU A 106 4.86 1.89 10.21
N GLN A 107 4.55 2.18 8.95
CA GLN A 107 5.54 2.29 7.89
C GLN A 107 5.28 3.53 7.00
N PRO A 108 5.90 4.67 7.32
CA PRO A 108 5.69 5.94 6.60
C PRO A 108 6.10 5.95 5.12
N ARG A 109 6.73 4.88 4.62
CA ARG A 109 7.08 4.70 3.20
C ARG A 109 6.33 3.53 2.55
N HIS A 110 5.18 3.13 3.10
CA HIS A 110 4.34 2.05 2.56
C HIS A 110 3.52 2.53 1.36
N ILE A 111 4.13 2.50 0.17
CA ILE A 111 3.54 3.06 -1.06
C ILE A 111 2.15 2.48 -1.38
N PRO A 112 1.90 1.16 -1.29
CA PRO A 112 0.58 0.61 -1.52
C PRO A 112 -0.49 1.16 -0.57
N ALA A 113 -0.13 1.45 0.68
CA ALA A 113 -1.09 1.97 1.67
C ALA A 113 -1.40 3.44 1.40
N MET A 114 -0.41 4.25 0.98
CA MET A 114 -0.65 5.63 0.54
C MET A 114 -1.55 5.69 -0.70
N ALA A 115 -1.26 4.85 -1.71
CA ALA A 115 -2.07 4.74 -2.91
C ALA A 115 -3.50 4.27 -2.58
N GLY A 116 -3.62 3.22 -1.75
CA GLY A 116 -4.88 2.71 -1.25
C GLY A 116 -5.69 3.76 -0.49
N LYS A 117 -5.04 4.56 0.36
CA LYS A 117 -5.68 5.69 1.06
C LYS A 117 -6.19 6.74 0.09
N GLY A 118 -5.36 7.11 -0.87
CA GLY A 118 -5.71 8.05 -1.92
C GLY A 118 -6.95 7.63 -2.71
N LEU A 119 -6.97 6.38 -3.17
CA LEU A 119 -8.12 5.81 -3.89
C LEU A 119 -9.36 5.72 -2.99
N THR A 120 -9.22 5.26 -1.75
CA THR A 120 -10.32 5.15 -0.79
C THR A 120 -10.98 6.52 -0.55
N LEU A 121 -10.18 7.56 -0.32
CA LEU A 121 -10.67 8.93 -0.14
C LEU A 121 -11.39 9.45 -1.39
N ILE A 122 -10.86 9.17 -2.58
CA ILE A 122 -11.50 9.55 -3.85
C ILE A 122 -12.88 8.87 -3.98
N GLN A 123 -12.98 7.59 -3.68
CA GLN A 123 -14.27 6.87 -3.73
C GLN A 123 -15.27 7.39 -2.70
N MET A 124 -14.79 7.93 -1.58
CA MET A 124 -15.62 8.63 -0.59
C MET A 124 -15.98 10.07 -1.00
N GLY A 125 -15.62 10.52 -2.21
CA GLY A 125 -15.84 11.90 -2.69
C GLY A 125 -14.87 12.93 -2.12
N ARG A 126 -13.89 12.52 -1.30
CA ARG A 126 -12.84 13.39 -0.74
C ARG A 126 -11.67 13.52 -1.71
N ILE A 127 -11.97 14.02 -2.91
CA ILE A 127 -11.05 14.03 -4.05
C ILE A 127 -9.73 14.75 -3.74
N ARG A 128 -9.79 15.92 -3.11
CA ARG A 128 -8.58 16.71 -2.78
C ARG A 128 -7.65 15.95 -1.84
N ASP A 129 -8.20 15.43 -0.73
CA ASP A 129 -7.44 14.65 0.25
C ASP A 129 -6.83 13.40 -0.41
N GLY A 130 -7.60 12.72 -1.25
CA GLY A 130 -7.11 11.56 -1.98
C GLY A 130 -5.94 11.88 -2.92
N GLN A 131 -6.01 13.00 -3.64
CA GLN A 131 -4.89 13.44 -4.50
C GLN A 131 -3.65 13.88 -3.72
N VAL A 132 -3.78 14.33 -2.47
CA VAL A 132 -2.62 14.56 -1.58
C VAL A 132 -1.89 13.24 -1.32
N GLU A 133 -2.62 12.18 -0.97
CA GLU A 133 -2.02 10.88 -0.68
C GLU A 133 -1.45 10.19 -1.92
N ILE A 134 -2.12 10.31 -3.08
CA ILE A 134 -1.59 9.82 -4.36
C ILE A 134 -0.30 10.58 -4.72
N ARG A 135 -0.22 11.89 -4.51
CA ARG A 135 1.03 12.65 -4.74
C ARG A 135 2.17 12.14 -3.87
N ARG A 136 1.91 11.83 -2.59
CA ARG A 136 2.90 11.22 -1.70
C ARG A 136 3.37 9.87 -2.22
N ALA A 137 2.45 9.01 -2.67
CA ALA A 137 2.79 7.70 -3.24
C ALA A 137 3.61 7.84 -4.53
N VAL A 138 3.19 8.71 -5.45
CA VAL A 138 3.86 8.97 -6.75
C VAL A 138 5.24 9.59 -6.57
N ALA A 139 5.43 10.42 -5.54
CA ALA A 139 6.76 10.94 -5.21
C ALA A 139 7.74 9.82 -4.86
N LEU A 140 7.28 8.71 -4.27
CA LEU A 140 8.11 7.54 -3.96
C LEU A 140 8.16 6.52 -5.11
N ASN A 141 7.11 6.39 -5.92
CA ASN A 141 7.08 5.57 -7.11
C ASN A 141 6.37 6.29 -8.27
N PRO A 142 7.11 6.93 -9.19
CA PRO A 142 6.54 7.69 -10.31
C PRO A 142 5.76 6.83 -11.32
N TRP A 143 5.87 5.50 -11.23
CA TRP A 143 5.30 4.54 -12.18
C TRP A 143 3.97 3.94 -11.71
N LEU A 144 3.41 4.42 -10.60
CA LEU A 144 2.08 4.03 -10.15
C LEU A 144 1.00 4.39 -11.18
N SER A 145 0.03 3.50 -11.37
CA SER A 145 -1.11 3.76 -12.26
C SER A 145 -2.05 4.81 -11.66
N GLU A 146 -2.11 4.87 -10.32
CA GLU A 146 -2.90 5.80 -9.53
C GLU A 146 -2.54 7.27 -9.80
N ARG A 147 -1.37 7.55 -10.40
CA ARG A 147 -1.00 8.90 -10.86
C ARG A 147 -2.03 9.51 -11.80
N PHE A 148 -2.82 8.68 -12.50
CA PHE A 148 -3.92 9.13 -13.36
C PHE A 148 -4.97 9.96 -12.61
N TYR A 149 -5.14 9.74 -11.31
CA TYR A 149 -6.09 10.49 -10.48
C TYR A 149 -5.58 11.87 -10.05
N LEU A 150 -4.35 12.26 -10.40
CA LEU A 150 -3.79 13.59 -10.13
C LEU A 150 -4.29 14.61 -11.16
N THR A 151 -5.54 15.03 -11.00
CA THR A 151 -6.22 15.94 -11.94
C THR A 151 -6.27 17.39 -11.48
N LEU A 152 -5.99 17.68 -10.21
CA LEU A 152 -5.92 19.03 -9.67
C LEU A 152 -4.46 19.49 -9.67
N GLU A 153 -4.23 20.76 -9.98
CA GLU A 153 -2.90 21.33 -9.82
C GLU A 153 -2.47 21.28 -8.34
N PRO A 154 -1.17 21.04 -8.04
CA PRO A 154 -0.67 21.23 -6.69
C PRO A 154 -0.98 22.66 -6.27
N GLU A 155 -1.57 22.87 -5.08
CA GLU A 155 -1.71 24.23 -4.55
C GLU A 155 -0.34 24.90 -4.62
N SER A 156 -0.26 26.03 -5.30
CA SER A 156 0.88 26.92 -5.17
C SER A 156 0.95 27.25 -3.69
N THR A 157 1.94 26.70 -2.99
CA THR A 157 2.27 27.18 -1.65
C THR A 157 2.73 28.62 -1.85
N ASP A 158 1.81 29.57 -1.74
CA ASP A 158 2.17 30.98 -1.63
C ASP A 158 3.10 31.07 -0.41
N LEU A 159 4.29 31.59 -0.69
CA LEU A 159 5.44 31.73 0.21
C LEU A 159 5.13 32.52 1.48
#